data_AF-A0A0K0DMA0-F1
#
_entry.id   AF-A0A0K0DMA0-F1
#
_cell.length_a   1.000
_cell.length_b   1.000
_cell.length_c   1.000
_cell.angle_alpha   90.00
_cell.angle_beta   90.00
_cell.angle_gamma   90.00
#
_symmetry.space_group_name_H-M   'P 1'
#
loop_
_entity.id
_entity.type
_entity.pdbx_description
1 polymer ?
#
loop_
_entity_poly.entity_id
_entity_poly.type
_entity_poly.pdbx_seq_one_letter_code
_entity_poly.pdbx_strand_id
1 'polypeptide(L)'
;MGVEGRLKEFAVLKSYLAVSYARNIFDQNPTKNRYKDVICNEITRVSIKDGKRSDYIHANYVKGDYLQNTFICTQGPMPTTVYDFWRMIVSENVTHIVMLCETIENGKAKCEQYWPIAQDEKMTIEGNRESFIILTDYHIDVPDKTVPKSLLAVFRILEVVRRSSNPIVIHCSAGIGRTGSMMAIEMGLQTLLAGQKLNLLETYVYFFYFILYFKWRGKCGVWRCPVAHTWNRSSRPWPSKVSIPPELANWYQTCLEG
;
A
#
# COMPACT_ATOMS: atom_id res chain seq x y z
N MET A 1 -20.40 -3.24 -19.87
CA MET A 1 -20.42 -2.10 -18.93
C MET A 1 -19.55 -0.99 -19.50
N GLY A 2 -20.06 0.25 -19.56
CA GLY A 2 -19.27 1.43 -19.91
C GLY A 2 -18.57 2.06 -18.70
N VAL A 3 -17.95 3.24 -18.90
CA VAL A 3 -17.23 4.00 -17.86
C VAL A 3 -18.12 4.29 -16.65
N GLU A 4 -19.38 4.66 -16.85
CA GLU A 4 -20.34 4.91 -15.77
C GLU A 4 -20.59 3.69 -14.87
N GLY A 5 -20.63 2.49 -15.47
CA GLY A 5 -20.75 1.24 -14.71
C GLY A 5 -19.56 1.02 -13.77
N ARG A 6 -18.34 1.25 -14.28
CA ARG A 6 -17.10 1.21 -13.47
C ARG A 6 -17.10 2.26 -12.36
N LEU A 7 -17.63 3.45 -12.62
CA LEU A 7 -17.75 4.51 -11.61
C LEU A 7 -18.74 4.14 -10.50
N LYS A 8 -19.84 3.43 -10.82
CA LYS A 8 -20.77 2.87 -9.82
C LYS A 8 -20.10 1.76 -9.00
N GLU A 9 -19.46 0.78 -9.63
CA GLU A 9 -18.66 -0.27 -8.94
C GLU A 9 -17.63 0.36 -7.97
N PHE A 10 -16.90 1.38 -8.42
CA PHE A 10 -15.92 2.08 -7.57
C PHE A 10 -16.55 2.94 -6.48
N ALA A 11 -17.76 3.47 -6.67
CA ALA A 11 -18.49 4.19 -5.62
C ALA A 11 -18.91 3.26 -4.48
N VAL A 12 -19.28 2.01 -4.80
CA VAL A 12 -19.59 0.96 -3.81
C VAL A 12 -18.35 0.60 -2.96
N LEU A 13 -17.14 0.59 -3.52
CA LEU A 13 -15.91 0.46 -2.72
C LEU A 13 -15.70 1.60 -1.71
N LYS A 14 -16.18 2.82 -1.98
CA LYS A 14 -16.00 3.97 -1.06
C LYS A 14 -16.84 3.86 0.21
N SER A 15 -17.93 3.07 0.19
CA SER A 15 -18.74 2.80 1.39
C SER A 15 -18.25 1.55 2.15
N TYR A 16 -17.28 0.80 1.61
CA TYR A 16 -16.68 -0.35 2.29
C TYR A 16 -15.82 0.10 3.47
N LEU A 17 -16.48 0.29 4.61
CA LEU A 17 -15.84 0.45 5.91
C LEU A 17 -15.41 -0.92 6.40
N ALA A 18 -14.21 -1.34 5.97
CA ALA A 18 -13.60 -2.58 6.44
C ALA A 18 -13.60 -2.64 7.98
N VAL A 19 -13.89 -3.84 8.51
CA VAL A 19 -14.16 -4.13 9.93
C VAL A 19 -13.22 -3.38 10.87
N SER A 20 -13.78 -2.82 11.95
CA SER A 20 -13.12 -2.00 12.99
C SER A 20 -11.67 -2.39 13.33
N TYR A 21 -10.70 -1.93 12.53
CA TYR A 21 -9.28 -2.12 12.81
C TYR A 21 -8.84 -1.22 13.96
N ALA A 22 -7.94 -1.75 14.79
CA ALA A 22 -7.28 -0.98 15.82
C ALA A 22 -6.43 0.14 15.18
N ARG A 23 -6.45 1.31 15.81
CA ARG A 23 -5.77 2.55 15.38
C ARG A 23 -4.93 3.19 16.49
N ASN A 24 -4.77 2.48 17.60
CA ASN A 24 -4.06 2.89 18.80
C ASN A 24 -2.60 3.26 18.49
N ILE A 25 -1.90 2.44 17.70
CA ILE A 25 -0.49 2.65 17.35
C ILE A 25 -0.37 3.84 16.38
N PHE A 26 -1.26 3.96 15.40
CA PHE A 26 -1.33 5.12 14.50
C PHE A 26 -1.57 6.42 15.28
N ASP A 27 -2.54 6.42 16.21
CA ASP A 27 -2.91 7.57 17.04
C ASP A 27 -1.82 7.97 18.04
N GLN A 28 -1.01 7.02 18.51
CA GLN A 28 0.16 7.26 19.36
C GLN A 28 1.35 7.88 18.60
N ASN A 29 1.38 7.81 17.26
CA ASN A 29 2.49 8.28 16.44
C ASN A 29 2.11 9.41 15.45
N PRO A 30 1.39 10.47 15.87
CA PRO A 30 0.79 11.45 14.96
C PRO A 30 1.82 12.27 14.17
N THR A 31 3.05 12.40 14.67
CA THR A 31 4.18 13.10 14.02
C THR A 31 4.88 12.27 12.93
N LYS A 32 4.53 10.99 12.82
CA LYS A 32 5.03 10.05 11.80
C LYS A 32 4.03 9.77 10.68
N ASN A 33 2.84 10.40 10.72
CA ASN A 33 1.76 10.21 9.75
C ASN A 33 1.59 11.45 8.85
N ARG A 34 1.80 11.31 7.54
CA ARG A 34 1.69 12.41 6.56
C ARG A 34 0.26 12.92 6.40
N TYR A 35 -0.72 12.04 6.58
CA TYR A 35 -2.15 12.33 6.43
C TYR A 35 -2.95 11.70 7.59
N LYS A 36 -3.83 12.47 8.22
CA LYS A 36 -4.60 12.04 9.41
C LYS A 36 -5.78 11.12 9.07
N ASP A 37 -6.20 11.12 7.81
CA ASP A 37 -7.30 10.35 7.21
C ASP A 37 -6.82 9.05 6.52
N VAL A 38 -5.51 8.75 6.62
CA VAL A 38 -4.81 7.62 5.98
C VAL A 38 -4.18 6.79 7.12
N ILE A 39 -4.83 5.73 7.59
CA ILE A 39 -4.79 5.24 9.00
C ILE A 39 -3.68 4.24 9.47
N CYS A 40 -2.81 3.72 8.61
CA CYS A 40 -1.86 2.60 8.86
C CYS A 40 -2.47 1.36 9.60
N ASN A 41 -2.84 0.31 8.86
CA ASN A 41 -3.46 -0.90 9.46
C ASN A 41 -2.51 -1.59 10.47
N GLU A 42 -2.89 -1.71 11.74
CA GLU A 42 -2.06 -2.32 12.79
C GLU A 42 -1.72 -3.80 12.56
N ILE A 43 -2.59 -4.56 11.90
CA ILE A 43 -2.42 -6.02 11.73
C ILE A 43 -1.31 -6.31 10.72
N THR A 44 -1.21 -5.48 9.68
CA THR A 44 -0.29 -5.65 8.55
C THR A 44 0.87 -4.65 8.58
N ARG A 45 0.98 -3.81 9.63
CA ARG A 45 2.03 -2.78 9.70
C ARG A 45 3.41 -3.41 9.66
N VAL A 46 4.35 -2.69 9.03
CA VAL A 46 5.77 -2.96 9.23
C VAL A 46 6.15 -2.50 10.64
N SER A 47 7.05 -3.24 11.27
CA SER A 47 7.59 -2.96 12.59
C SER A 47 9.10 -3.01 12.48
N ILE A 48 9.78 -1.89 12.70
CA ILE A 48 11.25 -1.83 12.57
C ILE A 48 11.87 -2.69 13.68
N LYS A 49 12.71 -3.66 13.30
CA LYS A 49 13.22 -4.72 14.21
C LYS A 49 14.69 -4.56 14.62
N ASP A 50 15.23 -3.35 14.52
CA ASP A 50 16.65 -3.06 14.82
C ASP A 50 16.95 -2.86 16.32
N GLY A 51 15.92 -2.83 17.17
CA GLY A 51 16.05 -2.61 18.62
C GLY A 51 16.40 -1.18 19.04
N LYS A 52 16.28 -0.19 18.13
CA LYS A 52 16.73 1.20 18.38
C LYS A 52 15.58 2.12 18.83
N ARG A 53 15.29 3.16 18.05
CA ARG A 53 14.17 4.09 18.30
C ARG A 53 12.83 3.36 18.09
N SER A 54 11.73 4.07 18.33
CA SER A 54 10.35 3.67 17.97
C SER A 54 10.29 2.76 16.73
N ASP A 55 9.57 1.65 16.89
CA ASP A 55 9.35 0.59 15.90
C ASP A 55 8.34 0.99 14.81
N TYR A 56 7.64 2.11 15.01
CA TYR A 56 6.58 2.55 14.12
C TYR A 56 7.10 3.30 12.91
N ILE A 57 6.65 2.84 11.74
CA ILE A 57 6.64 3.54 10.47
C ILE A 57 5.26 3.34 9.82
N HIS A 58 4.79 4.35 9.10
CA HIS A 58 3.52 4.27 8.34
C HIS A 58 3.72 3.48 7.05
N ALA A 59 3.78 2.15 7.19
CA ALA A 59 3.96 1.19 6.12
C ALA A 59 3.22 -0.11 6.43
N ASN A 60 2.69 -0.76 5.39
CA ASN A 60 1.91 -1.99 5.48
C ASN A 60 2.42 -3.04 4.48
N TYR A 61 2.56 -4.29 4.92
CA TYR A 61 2.86 -5.41 4.03
C TYR A 61 1.63 -5.75 3.17
N VAL A 62 1.86 -5.95 1.87
CA VAL A 62 0.92 -6.62 0.95
C VAL A 62 1.55 -7.90 0.46
N LYS A 63 0.82 -8.99 0.65
CA LYS A 63 1.14 -10.31 0.15
C LYS A 63 -0.16 -11.08 -0.07
N GLY A 64 -0.13 -12.06 -0.95
CA GLY A 64 -1.26 -12.92 -1.26
C GLY A 64 -0.85 -13.96 -2.29
N ASP A 65 -1.68 -14.98 -2.50
CA ASP A 65 -1.34 -16.12 -3.35
C ASP A 65 -1.11 -15.73 -4.83
N TYR A 66 -1.63 -14.57 -5.24
CA TYR A 66 -1.43 -13.96 -6.56
C TYR A 66 -0.25 -12.98 -6.64
N LEU A 67 0.61 -12.87 -5.62
CA LEU A 67 1.78 -11.99 -5.65
C LEU A 67 3.07 -12.81 -5.60
N GLN A 68 3.90 -12.69 -6.64
CA GLN A 68 5.21 -13.36 -6.70
C GLN A 68 6.20 -12.83 -5.64
N ASN A 69 6.03 -11.57 -5.24
CA ASN A 69 6.91 -10.85 -4.33
C ASN A 69 6.10 -10.32 -3.14
N THR A 70 6.75 -10.15 -1.98
CA THR A 70 6.17 -9.37 -0.88
C THR A 70 6.36 -7.88 -1.18
N PHE A 71 5.30 -7.09 -1.06
CA PHE A 71 5.36 -5.64 -1.22
C PHE A 71 5.20 -4.95 0.15
N ILE A 72 5.85 -3.80 0.31
CA ILE A 72 5.69 -2.90 1.44
C ILE A 72 5.16 -1.57 0.88
N CYS A 73 3.90 -1.27 1.14
CA CYS A 73 3.30 -0.01 0.73
C CYS A 73 3.41 1.01 1.86
N THR A 74 3.96 2.18 1.58
CA THR A 74 4.24 3.22 2.58
C THR A 74 3.84 4.61 2.07
N GLN A 75 3.63 5.55 2.99
CA GLN A 75 3.59 6.97 2.64
C GLN A 75 4.97 7.45 2.12
N GLY A 76 4.98 8.56 1.39
CA GLY A 76 6.22 9.26 1.03
C GLY A 76 6.92 9.79 2.28
N PRO A 77 8.22 9.47 2.51
CA PRO A 77 8.96 9.93 3.68
C PRO A 77 8.78 11.42 3.97
N MET A 78 8.71 11.76 5.26
CA MET A 78 8.65 13.13 5.79
C MET A 78 10.00 13.50 6.43
N PRO A 79 10.30 14.79 6.72
CA PRO A 79 11.59 15.16 7.32
C PRO A 79 11.87 14.44 8.63
N THR A 80 10.81 14.14 9.40
CA THR A 80 10.86 13.38 10.65
C THR A 80 10.98 11.86 10.47
N THR A 81 10.75 11.31 9.27
CA THR A 81 10.67 9.87 9.02
C THR A 81 11.64 9.35 7.95
N VAL A 82 12.48 10.18 7.31
CA VAL A 82 13.51 9.71 6.36
C VAL A 82 14.42 8.66 7.01
N TYR A 83 14.86 8.88 8.25
CA TYR A 83 15.69 7.93 8.99
C TYR A 83 14.95 6.61 9.30
N ASP A 84 13.68 6.69 9.70
CA ASP A 84 12.86 5.49 9.96
C ASP A 84 12.55 4.70 8.69
N PHE A 85 12.40 5.40 7.55
CA PHE A 85 12.26 4.75 6.24
C PHE A 85 13.51 3.94 5.90
N TRP A 86 14.70 4.51 6.03
CA TRP A 86 15.94 3.79 5.77
C TRP A 86 16.22 2.65 6.76
N ARG A 87 15.87 2.82 8.04
CA ARG A 87 15.86 1.69 9.01
C ARG A 87 14.96 0.55 8.55
N MET A 88 13.77 0.86 8.02
CA MET A 88 12.85 -0.13 7.45
C MET A 88 13.45 -0.84 6.23
N ILE A 89 14.04 -0.10 5.28
CA ILE A 89 14.70 -0.66 4.07
C ILE A 89 15.72 -1.73 4.48
N VAL A 90 16.64 -1.38 5.40
CA VAL A 90 17.70 -2.28 5.87
C VAL A 90 17.11 -3.45 6.68
N SER A 91 16.19 -3.19 7.62
CA SER A 91 15.62 -4.25 8.48
C SER A 91 14.79 -5.30 7.73
N GLU A 92 14.25 -4.94 6.56
CA GLU A 92 13.44 -5.81 5.70
C GLU A 92 14.22 -6.28 4.45
N ASN A 93 15.53 -6.02 4.37
CA ASN A 93 16.43 -6.41 3.27
C ASN A 93 15.92 -5.96 1.88
N VAL A 94 15.32 -4.78 1.80
CA VAL A 94 14.68 -4.26 0.57
C VAL A 94 15.74 -3.83 -0.43
N THR A 95 15.70 -4.38 -1.64
CA THR A 95 16.63 -4.04 -2.73
C THR A 95 16.06 -3.04 -3.73
N HIS A 96 14.73 -2.97 -3.84
CA HIS A 96 14.01 -2.16 -4.83
C HIS A 96 13.02 -1.22 -4.14
N ILE A 97 13.10 0.07 -4.49
CA ILE A 97 12.19 1.11 -4.02
C ILE A 97 11.51 1.72 -5.24
N VAL A 98 10.19 1.62 -5.32
CA VAL A 98 9.37 2.19 -6.39
C VAL A 98 8.73 3.49 -5.91
N MET A 99 9.15 4.61 -6.50
CA MET A 99 8.66 5.95 -6.20
C MET A 99 7.70 6.43 -7.29
N LEU A 100 6.42 6.54 -6.94
CA LEU A 100 5.34 6.91 -7.86
C LEU A 100 4.87 8.36 -7.70
N CYS A 101 5.69 9.27 -7.17
CA CYS A 101 5.37 10.69 -7.06
C CYS A 101 6.64 11.53 -7.11
N GLU A 102 6.50 12.81 -7.45
CA GLU A 102 7.56 13.78 -7.25
C GLU A 102 7.69 14.15 -5.76
N THR A 103 8.76 14.86 -5.39
CA THR A 103 8.89 15.45 -4.05
C THR A 103 7.87 16.56 -3.82
N ILE A 104 7.60 17.36 -4.85
CA ILE A 104 6.62 18.46 -4.86
C ILE A 104 5.73 18.34 -6.10
N GLU A 105 4.42 18.34 -5.92
CA GLU A 105 3.45 18.42 -7.03
C GLU A 105 2.44 19.52 -6.72
N ASN A 106 2.11 20.37 -7.70
CA ASN A 106 1.18 21.49 -7.55
C ASN A 106 1.52 22.42 -6.36
N GLY A 107 2.82 22.64 -6.11
CA GLY A 107 3.33 23.46 -4.99
C GLY A 107 3.17 22.81 -3.60
N LYS A 108 2.83 21.52 -3.51
CA LYS A 108 2.65 20.81 -2.24
C LYS A 108 3.66 19.68 -2.11
N ALA A 109 4.32 19.60 -0.95
CA ALA A 109 5.21 18.50 -0.61
C ALA A 109 4.45 17.17 -0.53
N LYS A 110 4.90 16.19 -1.31
CA LYS A 110 4.37 14.82 -1.38
C LYS A 110 5.34 13.79 -0.80
N CYS A 111 6.64 14.04 -0.96
CA CYS A 111 7.71 13.18 -0.49
C CYS A 111 8.96 14.03 -0.21
N GLU A 112 9.74 13.71 0.81
CA GLU A 112 11.08 14.28 0.94
C GLU A 112 12.06 13.65 -0.04
N GLN A 113 13.11 14.40 -0.36
CA GLN A 113 14.32 13.89 -0.98
C GLN A 113 15.04 12.97 0.01
N TYR A 114 14.84 11.65 -0.10
CA TYR A 114 15.45 10.66 0.80
C TYR A 114 16.67 9.95 0.19
N TRP A 115 17.03 10.23 -1.06
CA TRP A 115 18.13 9.62 -1.80
C TRP A 115 19.22 10.64 -2.17
N PRO A 116 20.46 10.20 -2.49
CA PRO A 116 21.54 11.11 -2.88
C PRO A 116 21.18 11.87 -4.16
N ILE A 117 21.64 13.12 -4.27
CA ILE A 117 21.42 13.93 -5.47
C ILE A 117 22.60 13.78 -6.43
N ALA A 118 23.83 13.66 -5.91
CA ALA A 118 25.00 13.43 -6.73
C ALA A 118 25.22 11.93 -6.98
N GLN A 119 25.64 11.58 -8.20
CA GLN A 119 25.80 10.18 -8.64
C GLN A 119 26.88 9.41 -7.87
N ASP A 120 27.88 10.11 -7.32
CA ASP A 120 28.96 9.55 -6.50
C ASP A 120 28.66 9.56 -4.99
N GLU A 121 27.57 10.21 -4.57
CA GLU A 121 27.22 10.37 -3.16
C GLU A 121 26.59 9.07 -2.62
N LYS A 122 27.32 8.37 -1.75
CA LYS A 122 26.85 7.11 -1.16
C LYS A 122 26.21 7.36 0.19
N MET A 123 24.88 7.20 0.24
CA MET A 123 24.14 7.10 1.50
C MET A 123 24.71 5.98 2.37
N THR A 124 25.37 6.36 3.46
CA THR A 124 25.95 5.42 4.43
C THR A 124 24.98 5.26 5.59
N ILE A 125 24.19 4.19 5.56
CA ILE A 125 23.28 3.84 6.65
C ILE A 125 24.06 2.91 7.58
N GLU A 126 24.54 3.48 8.69
CA GLU A 126 25.11 2.75 9.84
C GLU A 126 26.29 1.81 9.51
N GLY A 127 27.07 2.14 8.47
CA GLY A 127 28.27 1.42 8.06
C GLY A 127 28.08 0.41 6.92
N ASN A 128 26.84 0.02 6.61
CA ASN A 128 26.56 -0.79 5.43
C ASN A 128 26.54 0.09 4.17
N ARG A 129 27.41 -0.23 3.21
CA ARG A 129 27.44 0.36 1.86
C ARG A 129 26.55 -0.44 0.91
N GLU A 130 25.27 -0.51 1.21
CA GLU A 130 24.29 -1.19 0.36
C GLU A 130 23.86 -0.30 -0.82
N SER A 131 23.81 -0.89 -2.01
CA SER A 131 23.34 -0.23 -3.24
C SER A 131 21.88 -0.58 -3.48
N PHE A 132 21.00 0.41 -3.34
CA PHE A 132 19.56 0.25 -3.55
C PHE A 132 19.16 0.70 -4.97
N ILE A 133 18.26 -0.04 -5.61
CA ILE A 133 17.71 0.34 -6.91
C ILE A 133 16.43 1.14 -6.68
N ILE A 134 16.51 2.45 -6.88
CA ILE A 134 15.35 3.34 -6.85
C ILE A 134 14.79 3.44 -8.27
N LEU A 135 13.55 3.00 -8.44
CA LEU A 135 12.80 3.06 -9.68
C LEU A 135 11.79 4.22 -9.60
N THR A 136 12.12 5.33 -10.24
CA THR A 136 11.22 6.48 -10.44
C THR A 136 10.57 6.42 -11.81
N ASP A 137 9.26 6.65 -11.88
CA ASP A 137 8.57 6.86 -13.16
C ASP A 137 8.65 8.35 -13.56
N TYR A 138 9.70 8.72 -14.31
CA TYR A 138 10.04 10.11 -14.69
C TYR A 138 9.04 10.77 -15.66
N HIS A 139 7.81 10.26 -15.77
CA HIS A 139 6.76 10.75 -16.67
C HIS A 139 5.34 10.69 -16.09
N ILE A 140 5.20 10.88 -14.77
CA ILE A 140 3.92 11.24 -14.13
C ILE A 140 3.72 12.76 -14.19
N ASP A 141 3.75 13.30 -15.41
CA ASP A 141 3.34 14.66 -15.72
C ASP A 141 1.80 14.70 -15.76
N VAL A 142 1.19 14.51 -14.59
CA VAL A 142 -0.22 14.13 -14.41
C VAL A 142 -0.82 14.92 -13.22
N PRO A 143 -1.89 15.72 -13.42
CA PRO A 143 -2.43 16.58 -12.37
C PRO A 143 -3.20 15.80 -11.30
N ASP A 144 -2.49 15.33 -10.26
CA ASP A 144 -2.91 14.89 -8.91
C ASP A 144 -4.07 13.85 -8.75
N LYS A 145 -4.75 13.45 -9.83
CA LYS A 145 -5.99 12.64 -9.79
C LYS A 145 -6.21 11.69 -10.98
N THR A 146 -5.27 11.54 -11.91
CA THR A 146 -5.44 10.71 -13.13
C THR A 146 -4.34 9.66 -13.30
N VAL A 147 -4.53 8.75 -14.27
CA VAL A 147 -3.67 7.57 -14.52
C VAL A 147 -2.40 7.91 -15.31
N PRO A 148 -1.33 7.08 -15.25
CA PRO A 148 -0.12 7.28 -16.05
C PRO A 148 -0.41 7.34 -17.56
N LYS A 149 0.24 8.25 -18.27
CA LYS A 149 0.09 8.44 -19.73
C LYS A 149 0.63 7.26 -20.56
N SER A 150 1.56 6.48 -20.00
CA SER A 150 2.13 5.28 -20.63
C SER A 150 1.98 4.06 -19.74
N LEU A 151 1.03 3.18 -20.08
CA LEU A 151 0.82 1.91 -19.38
C LEU A 151 2.08 1.00 -19.40
N LEU A 152 2.95 1.20 -20.40
CA LEU A 152 4.23 0.47 -20.55
C LEU A 152 5.27 0.82 -19.47
N ALA A 153 5.16 1.95 -18.78
CA ALA A 153 6.06 2.28 -17.67
C ALA A 153 5.82 1.33 -16.48
N VAL A 154 4.55 1.13 -16.12
CA VAL A 154 4.13 0.21 -15.06
C VAL A 154 4.63 -1.21 -15.33
N PHE A 155 4.42 -1.74 -16.55
CA PHE A 155 4.89 -3.09 -16.88
C PHE A 155 6.41 -3.24 -16.84
N ARG A 156 7.19 -2.22 -17.25
CA ARG A 156 8.66 -2.24 -17.14
C ARG A 156 9.14 -2.24 -15.69
N ILE A 157 8.53 -1.44 -14.82
CA ILE A 157 8.86 -1.43 -13.39
C ILE A 157 8.53 -2.81 -12.79
N LEU A 158 7.35 -3.36 -13.08
CA LEU A 158 6.93 -4.69 -12.61
C LEU A 158 7.88 -5.79 -13.11
N GLU A 159 8.33 -5.75 -14.36
CA GLU A 159 9.30 -6.71 -14.91
C GLU A 159 10.66 -6.67 -14.18
N VAL A 160 11.14 -5.48 -13.80
CA VAL A 160 12.39 -5.35 -13.03
C VAL A 160 12.21 -5.88 -11.60
N VAL A 161 11.19 -5.41 -10.87
CA VAL A 161 11.06 -5.75 -9.44
C VAL A 161 10.72 -7.22 -9.21
N ARG A 162 10.02 -7.89 -10.14
CA ARG A 162 9.73 -9.34 -10.08
C ARG A 162 10.99 -10.21 -10.06
N ARG A 163 12.13 -9.71 -10.55
CA ARG A 163 13.43 -10.41 -10.52
C ARG A 163 14.05 -10.43 -9.11
N SER A 164 13.52 -9.67 -8.15
CA SER A 164 13.94 -9.68 -6.74
C SER A 164 13.23 -10.75 -5.93
N SER A 165 13.98 -11.57 -5.19
CA SER A 165 13.44 -12.42 -4.12
C SER A 165 13.09 -11.65 -2.84
N ASN A 166 13.64 -10.44 -2.68
CA ASN A 166 13.48 -9.61 -1.49
C ASN A 166 12.23 -8.74 -1.55
N PRO A 167 11.70 -8.26 -0.41
CA PRO A 167 10.57 -7.36 -0.38
C PRO A 167 10.80 -6.08 -1.21
N ILE A 168 9.75 -5.62 -1.88
CA ILE A 168 9.76 -4.42 -2.72
C ILE A 168 9.03 -3.31 -1.97
N VAL A 169 9.68 -2.17 -1.75
CA VAL A 169 8.99 -0.99 -1.22
C VAL A 169 8.36 -0.21 -2.37
N ILE A 170 7.12 0.22 -2.19
CA ILE A 170 6.38 1.02 -3.16
C ILE A 170 5.66 2.16 -2.43
N HIS A 171 5.82 3.39 -2.93
CA HIS A 171 5.19 4.55 -2.32
C HIS A 171 4.74 5.58 -3.35
N CYS A 172 3.86 6.46 -2.90
CA CYS A 172 3.57 7.74 -3.53
C CYS A 172 3.56 8.78 -2.41
N SER A 173 2.63 9.76 -2.41
CA SER A 173 2.46 10.63 -1.26
C SER A 173 1.83 9.92 -0.05
N ALA A 174 0.62 9.36 -0.24
CA ALA A 174 -0.17 8.75 0.84
C ALA A 174 -0.03 7.22 0.94
N GLY A 175 0.71 6.58 0.03
CA GLY A 175 0.87 5.12 -0.01
C GLY A 175 -0.34 4.31 -0.51
N ILE A 176 -1.42 4.97 -0.97
CA ILE A 176 -2.68 4.29 -1.35
C ILE A 176 -3.21 4.58 -2.75
N GLY A 177 -2.97 5.76 -3.31
CA GLY A 177 -3.55 6.15 -4.61
C GLY A 177 -2.84 5.44 -5.77
N ARG A 178 -1.77 6.06 -6.27
CA ARG A 178 -0.91 5.49 -7.33
C ARG A 178 -0.33 4.12 -6.93
N THR A 179 0.07 3.98 -5.67
CA THR A 179 0.50 2.71 -5.06
C THR A 179 -0.57 1.61 -5.20
N GLY A 180 -1.84 1.90 -4.86
CA GLY A 180 -2.93 0.94 -4.98
C GLY A 180 -3.32 0.63 -6.41
N SER A 181 -3.26 1.60 -7.32
CA SER A 181 -3.43 1.34 -8.75
C SER A 181 -2.36 0.38 -9.28
N MET A 182 -1.08 0.59 -8.92
CA MET A 182 0.00 -0.30 -9.36
C MET A 182 -0.11 -1.70 -8.75
N MET A 183 -0.46 -1.82 -7.46
CA MET A 183 -0.69 -3.12 -6.82
C MET A 183 -1.91 -3.86 -7.41
N ALA A 184 -3.00 -3.16 -7.73
CA ALA A 184 -4.15 -3.75 -8.41
C ALA A 184 -3.81 -4.22 -9.84
N ILE A 185 -2.92 -3.51 -10.55
CA ILE A 185 -2.38 -3.95 -11.85
C ILE A 185 -1.53 -5.21 -11.68
N GLU A 186 -0.64 -5.26 -10.68
CA GLU A 186 0.19 -6.44 -10.41
C GLU A 186 -0.67 -7.66 -10.06
N MET A 187 -1.52 -7.55 -9.05
CA MET A 187 -2.42 -8.63 -8.62
C MET A 187 -3.33 -9.09 -9.76
N GLY A 188 -3.86 -8.15 -10.55
CA GLY A 188 -4.73 -8.44 -11.69
C GLY A 188 -3.99 -9.15 -12.82
N LEU A 189 -2.77 -8.74 -13.14
CA LEU A 189 -1.93 -9.39 -14.15
C LEU A 189 -1.52 -10.80 -13.70
N GLN A 190 -1.16 -10.99 -12.44
CA GLN A 190 -0.81 -12.32 -11.92
C GLN A 190 -2.02 -13.27 -11.86
N THR A 191 -3.20 -12.77 -11.48
CA THR A 191 -4.48 -13.52 -11.58
C THR A 191 -4.71 -14.02 -13.01
N LEU A 192 -4.52 -13.15 -14.01
CA LEU A 192 -4.66 -13.51 -15.43
C LEU A 192 -3.59 -14.51 -15.89
N LEU A 193 -2.32 -14.33 -15.50
CA LEU A 193 -1.22 -15.24 -15.82
C LEU A 193 -1.40 -16.63 -15.18
N ALA A 194 -2.05 -16.71 -14.02
CA ALA A 194 -2.46 -17.96 -13.37
C ALA A 194 -3.72 -18.61 -13.99
N GLY A 195 -4.22 -18.08 -15.12
CA GLY A 195 -5.42 -18.57 -15.81
C GLY A 195 -6.72 -18.34 -15.04
N GLN A 196 -6.71 -17.50 -14.00
CA GLN A 196 -7.88 -17.23 -13.17
C GLN A 196 -8.73 -16.08 -13.74
N LYS A 197 -10.02 -16.10 -13.43
CA LYS A 197 -10.95 -15.04 -13.85
C LYS A 197 -10.68 -13.77 -13.03
N LEU A 198 -10.23 -12.71 -13.69
CA LEU A 198 -10.00 -11.42 -13.04
C LEU A 198 -11.31 -10.77 -12.55
N ASN A 199 -11.41 -10.59 -11.24
CA ASN A 199 -12.41 -9.72 -10.61
C ASN A 199 -11.72 -8.47 -10.03
N LEU A 200 -11.86 -7.34 -10.72
CA LEU A 200 -11.22 -6.07 -10.30
C LEU A 200 -11.74 -5.58 -8.95
N LEU A 201 -13.05 -5.70 -8.69
CA LEU A 201 -13.65 -5.22 -7.44
C LEU A 201 -13.05 -5.98 -6.25
N GLU A 202 -13.02 -7.30 -6.34
CA GLU A 202 -12.40 -8.20 -5.37
C GLU A 202 -10.90 -7.91 -5.21
N THR A 203 -10.16 -7.74 -6.30
CA THR A 203 -8.73 -7.36 -6.27
C THR A 203 -8.50 -6.07 -5.46
N TYR A 204 -9.35 -5.05 -5.67
CA TYR A 204 -9.28 -3.81 -4.89
C TYR A 204 -9.68 -4.03 -3.42
N VAL A 205 -10.73 -4.80 -3.12
CA VAL A 205 -11.11 -5.14 -1.73
C VAL A 205 -9.96 -5.83 -1.00
N TYR A 206 -9.31 -6.83 -1.62
CA TYR A 206 -8.12 -7.47 -1.06
C TYR A 206 -7.00 -6.46 -0.80
N PHE A 207 -6.67 -5.60 -1.77
CA PHE A 207 -5.64 -4.57 -1.58
C PHE A 207 -5.98 -3.64 -0.39
N PHE A 208 -7.21 -3.13 -0.31
CA PHE A 208 -7.63 -2.24 0.77
C PHE A 208 -7.67 -2.93 2.14
N TYR A 209 -8.03 -4.23 2.20
CA TYR A 209 -7.94 -5.04 3.41
C TYR A 209 -6.50 -5.10 3.97
N PHE A 210 -5.50 -5.25 3.09
CA PHE A 210 -4.09 -5.26 3.53
C PHE A 210 -3.56 -3.89 3.94
N ILE A 211 -4.07 -2.80 3.34
CA ILE A 211 -3.48 -1.47 3.53
C ILE A 211 -4.31 -0.52 4.38
N LEU A 212 -5.52 -0.09 4.00
CA LEU A 212 -6.20 1.01 4.70
C LEU A 212 -7.74 1.04 4.65
N TYR A 213 -8.27 1.55 5.75
CA TYR A 213 -9.54 2.25 5.87
C TYR A 213 -9.48 3.67 5.28
N PHE A 214 -10.43 4.04 4.42
CA PHE A 214 -10.59 5.40 3.88
C PHE A 214 -11.94 5.99 4.30
N LYS A 215 -11.95 7.02 5.16
CA LYS A 215 -13.20 7.66 5.62
C LYS A 215 -13.46 8.97 4.89
N TRP A 216 -14.19 8.89 3.78
CA TRP A 216 -14.80 10.09 3.22
C TRP A 216 -15.98 10.54 4.09
N ARG A 217 -15.92 11.76 4.67
CA ARG A 217 -17.01 12.30 5.50
C ARG A 217 -18.18 12.82 4.65
N GLY A 218 -18.96 11.90 4.09
CA GLY A 218 -20.39 12.11 3.83
C GLY A 218 -21.18 11.76 5.09
N LYS A 219 -22.15 12.60 5.51
CA LYS A 219 -22.99 12.31 6.69
C LYS A 219 -23.91 11.13 6.39
N CYS A 220 -23.84 10.05 7.19
CA CYS A 220 -24.99 9.19 7.54
C CYS A 220 -24.62 8.14 8.61
N GLY A 221 -25.59 7.82 9.47
CA GLY A 221 -25.74 6.55 10.22
C GLY A 221 -24.56 6.01 11.04
N VAL A 222 -24.66 6.08 12.37
CA VAL A 222 -23.87 5.21 13.27
C VAL A 222 -24.56 3.86 13.38
N TRP A 223 -23.82 2.77 13.15
CA TRP A 223 -24.16 1.42 13.62
C TRP A 223 -22.95 0.82 14.34
N ARG A 224 -23.18 0.14 15.46
CA ARG A 224 -22.19 -0.69 16.18
C ARG A 224 -22.61 -2.15 16.05
N CYS A 225 -21.64 -3.06 15.91
CA CYS A 225 -21.84 -4.51 16.03
C CYS A 225 -20.64 -5.09 16.83
N PRO A 226 -20.82 -6.16 17.63
CA PRO A 226 -19.85 -6.56 18.65
C PRO A 226 -18.90 -7.69 18.20
N VAL A 227 -18.14 -8.22 19.16
CA VAL A 227 -17.21 -9.37 19.10
C VAL A 227 -15.81 -9.05 18.55
N ALA A 228 -14.90 -8.77 19.49
CA ALA A 228 -13.46 -8.98 19.30
C ALA A 228 -13.06 -10.26 20.05
N HIS A 229 -12.41 -11.23 19.39
CA HIS A 229 -11.72 -12.32 20.09
C HIS A 229 -10.46 -12.82 19.37
N THR A 230 -9.32 -12.64 20.04
CA THR A 230 -8.11 -13.48 20.07
C THR A 230 -7.51 -13.98 18.76
N TRP A 231 -6.39 -13.38 18.35
CA TRP A 231 -5.41 -14.00 17.44
C TRP A 231 -4.09 -14.24 18.19
N ASN A 232 -3.66 -15.50 18.30
CA ASN A 232 -2.43 -15.87 19.02
C ASN A 232 -1.25 -16.00 18.04
N ARG A 233 -0.06 -15.52 18.44
CA ARG A 233 1.01 -15.10 17.52
C ARG A 233 2.01 -16.22 17.13
N SER A 234 1.70 -17.48 17.42
CA SER A 234 2.58 -18.63 17.17
C SER A 234 1.86 -19.78 16.46
N SER A 235 2.57 -20.40 15.52
CA SER A 235 2.25 -21.72 14.92
C SER A 235 0.88 -21.91 14.25
N ARG A 236 0.55 -21.12 13.21
CA ARG A 236 -0.29 -21.59 12.09
C ARG A 236 0.28 -21.09 10.74
N PRO A 237 0.23 -21.90 9.68
CA PRO A 237 0.58 -21.44 8.34
C PRO A 237 -0.40 -20.35 7.88
N TRP A 238 0.03 -19.54 6.91
CA TRP A 238 -0.82 -18.54 6.28
C TRP A 238 -2.06 -19.23 5.67
N PRO A 239 -3.28 -18.65 5.78
CA PRO A 239 -4.50 -19.33 5.34
C PRO A 239 -4.49 -19.53 3.83
N SER A 240 -4.32 -20.79 3.40
CA SER A 240 -4.18 -21.20 1.99
C SER A 240 -5.43 -20.99 1.12
N LYS A 241 -6.53 -20.57 1.74
CA LYS A 241 -7.69 -19.94 1.12
C LYS A 241 -8.23 -18.91 2.10
N VAL A 242 -8.03 -17.62 1.83
CA VAL A 242 -8.89 -16.59 2.41
C VAL A 242 -10.20 -16.64 1.63
N SER A 243 -11.18 -17.41 2.13
CA SER A 243 -12.55 -17.24 1.65
C SER A 243 -12.99 -15.83 1.98
N ILE A 244 -13.53 -15.10 1.00
CA ILE A 244 -14.26 -13.85 1.23
C ILE A 244 -15.22 -14.08 2.41
N PRO A 245 -15.14 -13.29 3.51
CA PRO A 245 -16.09 -13.40 4.61
C PRO A 245 -17.53 -13.43 4.08
N PRO A 246 -18.42 -14.31 4.57
CA PRO A 246 -19.79 -14.43 4.03
C PRO A 246 -20.56 -13.10 4.01
N GLU A 247 -20.23 -12.20 4.94
CA GLU A 247 -20.69 -10.81 5.02
C GLU A 247 -20.37 -9.98 3.76
N LEU A 248 -19.17 -10.12 3.19
CA LEU A 248 -18.75 -9.47 1.94
C LEU A 248 -19.47 -10.06 0.73
N ALA A 249 -19.71 -11.38 0.72
CA ALA A 249 -20.44 -12.05 -0.36
C ALA A 249 -21.92 -11.65 -0.38
N ASN A 250 -22.56 -11.56 0.79
CA ASN A 250 -23.94 -11.07 0.92
C ASN A 250 -24.04 -9.57 0.56
N TRP A 251 -23.15 -8.72 1.08
CA TRP A 251 -23.13 -7.30 0.75
C TRP A 251 -22.98 -7.04 -0.75
N TYR A 252 -22.16 -7.83 -1.44
CA TYR A 252 -21.98 -7.76 -2.89
C TYR A 252 -23.27 -8.06 -3.66
N GLN A 253 -24.06 -9.08 -3.25
CA GLN A 253 -25.37 -9.35 -3.87
C GLN A 253 -26.35 -8.20 -3.60
N THR A 254 -26.46 -7.73 -2.35
CA THR A 254 -27.37 -6.64 -1.99
C THR A 254 -27.04 -5.31 -2.71
N CYS A 255 -25.79 -5.08 -3.10
CA CYS A 255 -25.38 -3.89 -3.85
C CYS A 255 -25.51 -4.02 -5.38
N LEU A 256 -25.87 -5.19 -5.91
CA LEU A 256 -26.13 -5.40 -7.34
C LEU A 256 -27.63 -5.45 -7.68
N GLU A 257 -28.48 -5.65 -6.68
CA GLU A 257 -29.94 -5.77 -6.82
C GLU A 257 -30.70 -4.44 -6.54
N GLY A 258 -29.99 -3.32 -6.38
CA GLY A 258 -30.54 -1.98 -6.10
C GLY A 258 -29.88 -0.84 -6.86
#